data_AF-A0A1W1ZHA7-F1
#
_entry.id   AF-A0A1W1ZHA7-F1
#
_cell.length_a   1.000
_cell.length_b   1.000
_cell.length_c   1.000
_cell.angle_alpha   90.00
_cell.angle_beta   90.00
_cell.angle_gamma   90.00
#
_symmetry.space_group_name_H-M   'P 1'
#
loop_
_entity.id
_entity.type
_entity.pdbx_description
1 polymer ?
#
loop_
_entity_poly.entity_id
_entity_poly.type
_entity_poly.pdbx_seq_one_letter_code
_entity_poly.pdbx_strand_id
1 'polypeptide(L)'
;MKRTVLSALAGATVVAAASIVVGASAASAQSADVGVASLHRTWSCMVPGGYTWSSVRSQPSCASRYEYFLLDAVNVNLTGQWACWIPSGYSYTSSRQGINCSASPGSSPYEYRLVKL
;
A
#
# COMPACT_ATOMS: atom_id res chain seq x y z
N MET A 1 -15.65 45.51 -6.09
CA MET A 1 -16.93 45.52 -5.35
C MET A 1 -17.09 44.11 -4.77
N LYS A 2 -17.13 43.79 -3.47
CA LYS A 2 -17.67 44.45 -2.28
C LYS A 2 -17.01 43.85 -1.02
N ARG A 3 -16.56 44.75 -0.13
CA ARG A 3 -16.72 44.79 1.33
C ARG A 3 -16.07 43.71 2.22
N THR A 4 -14.86 44.07 2.66
CA THR A 4 -14.29 43.86 3.99
C THR A 4 -15.32 44.09 5.11
N VAL A 5 -15.36 43.21 6.10
CA VAL A 5 -16.02 43.43 7.41
C VAL A 5 -14.97 43.22 8.50
N LEU A 6 -14.87 44.21 9.38
CA LEU A 6 -13.95 44.32 10.51
C LEU A 6 -14.69 44.06 11.83
N SER A 7 -13.97 43.39 12.74
CA SER A 7 -13.92 43.60 14.21
C SER A 7 -15.02 43.06 15.13
N ALA A 8 -14.58 42.27 16.11
CA ALA A 8 -14.87 42.51 17.53
C ALA A 8 -13.76 41.92 18.43
N LEU A 9 -13.22 42.76 19.33
CA LEU A 9 -12.23 42.45 20.36
C LEU A 9 -12.91 42.06 21.68
N ALA A 10 -12.35 41.06 22.37
CA ALA A 10 -12.28 40.91 23.83
C ALA A 10 -11.39 39.66 24.08
N GLY A 11 -10.29 39.63 24.84
CA GLY A 11 -9.86 40.42 25.97
C GLY A 11 -9.67 39.47 27.15
N ALA A 12 -8.42 39.14 27.52
CA ALA A 12 -7.94 38.86 28.88
C ALA A 12 -6.58 38.13 28.86
N THR A 13 -5.57 38.83 29.36
CA THR A 13 -4.22 38.37 29.69
C THR A 13 -4.22 37.48 30.95
N VAL A 14 -3.44 36.39 30.94
CA VAL A 14 -2.95 35.77 32.18
C VAL A 14 -1.45 35.50 32.03
N VAL A 15 -0.67 36.20 32.84
CA VAL A 15 0.78 35.96 33.04
C VAL A 15 0.89 34.87 34.11
N ALA A 16 1.63 33.79 33.84
CA ALA A 16 2.04 32.85 34.85
C ALA A 16 3.45 32.31 34.55
N ALA A 17 4.19 32.13 35.63
CA ALA A 17 5.64 32.14 35.72
C ALA A 17 6.34 30.85 35.25
N ALA A 18 7.65 30.99 35.08
CA ALA A 18 8.61 29.96 34.72
C ALA A 18 8.59 28.72 35.63
N SER A 19 8.89 27.57 35.04
CA SER A 19 9.51 26.44 35.73
C SER A 19 10.41 25.72 34.75
N ILE A 20 11.72 25.86 34.98
CA ILE A 20 12.80 25.15 34.28
C ILE A 20 12.83 23.76 34.91
N VAL A 21 12.34 22.74 34.20
CA VAL A 21 12.59 21.34 34.55
C VAL A 21 13.62 20.80 33.58
N VAL A 22 14.86 20.73 34.07
CA VAL A 22 15.92 19.89 33.51
C VAL A 22 15.46 18.44 33.67
N GLY A 23 14.87 17.89 32.62
CA GLY A 23 14.67 16.46 32.46
C GLY A 23 15.52 16.02 31.28
N ALA A 24 16.66 15.39 31.57
CA ALA A 24 17.45 14.70 30.55
C ALA A 24 16.57 13.57 29.97
N SER A 25 15.92 13.85 28.84
CA SER A 25 15.33 12.80 28.02
C SER A 25 16.49 12.03 27.41
N ALA A 26 16.81 10.88 28.01
CA ALA A 26 17.49 9.83 27.29
C ALA A 26 16.65 9.57 26.03
N ALA A 27 17.16 10.03 24.89
CA ALA A 27 16.65 9.62 23.60
C ALA A 27 16.90 8.11 23.55
N SER A 28 15.87 7.32 23.87
CA SER A 28 15.87 5.92 23.48
C SER A 28 16.03 5.94 21.97
N ALA A 29 17.17 5.46 21.47
CA ALA A 29 17.32 5.17 20.06
C ALA A 29 16.22 4.16 19.71
N GLN A 30 15.10 4.64 19.16
CA GLN A 30 14.19 3.77 18.45
C GLN A 30 15.00 3.26 17.27
N SER A 31 15.45 2.01 17.37
CA SER A 31 15.74 1.23 16.19
C SER A 31 14.51 1.35 15.31
N ALA A 32 14.63 2.09 14.21
CA ALA A 32 13.65 2.01 13.14
C ALA A 32 13.74 0.58 12.63
N ASP A 33 12.86 -0.29 13.14
CA ASP A 33 12.41 -1.38 12.31
C ASP A 33 11.96 -0.71 11.02
N VAL A 34 12.66 -1.00 9.93
CA VAL A 34 12.11 -0.74 8.61
C VAL A 34 10.96 -1.73 8.50
N GLY A 35 9.86 -1.42 9.16
CA GLY A 35 8.62 -2.16 9.05
C GLY A 35 8.31 -2.13 7.57
N VAL A 36 8.53 -3.25 6.89
CA VAL A 36 8.03 -3.42 5.54
C VAL A 36 6.52 -3.37 5.68
N ALA A 37 5.95 -2.18 5.46
CA ALA A 37 4.53 -2.03 5.31
C ALA A 37 4.09 -3.10 4.30
N SER A 38 3.11 -3.91 4.68
CA SER A 38 2.65 -4.99 3.81
C SER A 38 2.33 -4.40 2.43
N LEU A 39 2.88 -5.02 1.38
CA LEU A 39 2.61 -4.62 0.00
C LEU A 39 1.23 -5.12 -0.46
N HIS A 40 0.48 -5.82 0.40
CA HIS A 40 -0.83 -6.33 0.07
C HIS A 40 -1.77 -5.20 -0.38
N ARG A 41 -2.38 -5.37 -1.56
CA ARG A 41 -3.28 -4.41 -2.20
C ARG A 41 -2.61 -3.06 -2.51
N THR A 42 -1.33 -3.10 -2.82
CA THR A 42 -0.58 -1.93 -3.30
C THR A 42 0.02 -2.20 -4.67
N TRP A 43 0.33 -1.13 -5.40
CA TRP A 43 1.05 -1.22 -6.66
C TRP A 43 2.56 -1.24 -6.42
N SER A 44 3.28 -2.10 -7.15
CA SER A 44 4.74 -2.22 -7.07
C SER A 44 5.33 -2.51 -8.44
N CYS A 45 6.54 -2.00 -8.72
CA CYS A 45 7.27 -2.29 -9.96
C CYS A 45 7.77 -3.74 -10.06
N MET A 46 7.73 -4.49 -8.97
CA MET A 46 8.18 -5.88 -8.89
C MET A 46 7.23 -6.70 -8.02
N VAL A 47 7.15 -8.00 -8.28
CA VAL A 47 6.44 -8.97 -7.44
C VAL A 47 7.46 -9.67 -6.54
N PRO A 48 7.50 -9.38 -5.22
CA PRO A 48 8.41 -10.05 -4.29
C PRO A 48 8.02 -11.52 -4.08
N GLY A 49 8.95 -12.32 -3.56
CA GLY A 49 8.65 -13.68 -3.10
C GLY A 49 7.53 -13.68 -2.06
N GLY A 50 6.61 -14.66 -2.17
CA GLY A 50 5.43 -14.75 -1.31
C GLY A 50 4.22 -13.91 -1.76
N TYR A 51 4.37 -13.09 -2.81
CA TYR A 51 3.28 -12.33 -3.41
C TYR A 51 2.85 -12.93 -4.75
N THR A 52 1.58 -12.73 -5.09
CA THR A 52 1.05 -12.80 -6.46
C THR A 52 0.50 -11.42 -6.84
N TRP A 53 -0.15 -11.29 -7.99
CA TRP A 53 -0.78 -10.05 -8.41
C TRP A 53 -2.15 -10.29 -9.04
N SER A 54 -3.06 -9.32 -8.94
CA SER A 54 -4.38 -9.38 -9.59
C SER A 54 -4.47 -8.53 -10.85
N SER A 55 -3.55 -7.59 -11.03
CA SER A 55 -3.57 -6.64 -12.13
C SER A 55 -2.17 -6.19 -12.49
N VAL A 56 -1.96 -5.84 -13.76
CA VAL A 56 -0.76 -5.24 -14.32
C VAL A 56 -1.16 -3.98 -15.06
N ARG A 57 -0.33 -2.93 -15.01
CA ARG A 57 -0.49 -1.77 -15.88
C ARG A 57 0.86 -1.24 -16.34
N SER A 58 0.85 -0.54 -17.48
CA SER A 58 2.03 0.17 -17.96
C SER A 58 2.38 1.31 -17.02
N GLN A 59 3.63 1.33 -16.57
CA GLN A 59 4.17 2.37 -15.71
C GLN A 59 5.60 2.71 -16.17
N PRO A 60 5.80 3.86 -16.84
CA PRO A 60 7.11 4.25 -17.34
C PRO A 60 8.17 4.46 -16.26
N SER A 61 7.81 4.71 -15.00
CA SER A 61 8.81 4.85 -13.92
C SER A 61 9.43 3.52 -13.48
N CYS A 62 8.77 2.38 -13.77
CA CYS A 62 9.32 1.06 -13.49
C CYS A 62 10.32 0.65 -14.58
N ALA A 63 11.44 0.01 -14.18
CA ALA A 63 12.45 -0.46 -15.12
C ALA A 63 11.89 -1.45 -16.16
N SER A 64 10.98 -2.31 -15.73
CA SER A 64 10.22 -3.26 -16.58
C SER A 64 9.13 -2.59 -17.42
N ARG A 65 8.86 -1.30 -17.21
CA ARG A 65 7.69 -0.55 -17.74
C ARG A 65 6.33 -1.05 -17.25
N TYR A 66 6.31 -1.92 -16.24
CA TYR A 66 5.08 -2.45 -15.66
C TYR A 66 5.10 -2.36 -14.15
N GLU A 67 3.92 -2.18 -13.58
CA GLU A 67 3.66 -2.35 -12.16
C GLU A 67 2.51 -3.33 -11.93
N TYR A 68 2.50 -3.93 -10.75
CA TYR A 68 1.68 -5.06 -10.37
C TYR A 68 0.90 -4.73 -9.11
N PHE A 69 -0.39 -5.02 -9.11
CA PHE A 69 -1.23 -4.89 -7.91
C PHE A 69 -1.09 -6.15 -7.05
N LEU A 70 -0.33 -6.04 -5.97
CA LEU A 70 0.17 -7.18 -5.22
C LEU A 70 -0.87 -7.78 -4.28
N LEU A 71 -0.86 -9.10 -4.17
CA LEU A 71 -1.62 -9.88 -3.20
C LEU A 71 -0.63 -10.73 -2.37
N ASP A 72 -0.75 -10.72 -1.05
CA ASP A 72 0.15 -11.45 -0.16
C ASP A 72 -0.40 -12.86 -0.02
N ALA A 73 0.30 -13.84 -0.61
CA ALA A 73 -0.15 -15.22 -0.61
C ALA A 73 0.24 -15.98 0.66
N VAL A 74 1.15 -15.42 1.47
CA VAL A 74 1.69 -16.07 2.66
C VAL A 74 0.89 -15.69 3.90
N ASN A 75 0.60 -14.40 4.09
CA ASN A 75 0.00 -13.89 5.31
C ASN A 75 -1.51 -13.65 5.18
N VAL A 76 -2.06 -13.63 3.96
CA VAL A 76 -3.49 -13.40 3.71
C VAL A 76 -4.10 -14.59 2.99
N ASN A 77 -5.30 -15.00 3.40
CA ASN A 77 -6.07 -16.01 2.69
C ASN A 77 -6.67 -15.38 1.41
N LEU A 78 -6.17 -15.80 0.26
CA LEU A 78 -6.61 -15.32 -1.05
C LEU A 78 -7.71 -16.18 -1.68
N THR A 79 -8.29 -17.13 -0.94
CA THR A 79 -9.37 -17.99 -1.46
C THR A 79 -10.53 -17.14 -2.00
N GLY A 80 -10.97 -17.46 -3.21
CA GLY A 80 -12.02 -16.76 -3.92
C GLY A 80 -11.58 -15.48 -4.65
N GLN A 81 -10.34 -15.01 -4.44
CA GLN A 81 -9.77 -13.88 -5.16
C GLN A 81 -9.25 -14.28 -6.54
N TRP A 82 -9.30 -13.34 -7.47
CA TRP A 82 -8.71 -13.50 -8.79
C TRP A 82 -7.26 -13.02 -8.80
N ALA A 83 -6.38 -13.83 -9.35
CA ALA A 83 -4.98 -13.50 -9.54
C ALA A 83 -4.52 -13.85 -10.96
N CYS A 84 -3.55 -13.12 -11.48
CA CYS A 84 -2.92 -13.39 -12.76
C CYS A 84 -1.97 -14.58 -12.71
N TRP A 85 -1.52 -14.94 -11.51
CA TRP A 85 -0.67 -16.09 -11.27
C TRP A 85 -1.12 -16.84 -10.02
N ILE A 86 -1.01 -18.17 -10.06
CA ILE A 86 -1.35 -19.03 -8.93
C ILE A 86 -0.10 -19.14 -8.04
N PRO A 87 -0.10 -18.55 -6.82
CA PRO A 87 1.05 -18.64 -5.93
C PRO A 87 1.18 -20.03 -5.30
N SER A 88 2.36 -20.33 -4.77
CA SER A 88 2.61 -21.57 -4.04
C SER A 88 1.60 -21.77 -2.88
N GLY A 89 1.13 -22.99 -2.68
CA GLY A 89 0.13 -23.32 -1.65
C GLY A 89 -1.30 -22.91 -2.02
N TYR A 90 -1.55 -22.62 -3.29
CA TYR A 90 -2.88 -22.41 -3.87
C TYR A 90 -3.07 -23.26 -5.12
N SER A 91 -4.33 -23.57 -5.40
CA SER A 91 -4.84 -24.00 -6.71
C SER A 91 -5.89 -22.99 -7.18
N TYR A 92 -6.69 -23.34 -8.18
CA TYR A 92 -7.79 -22.51 -8.67
C TYR A 92 -9.07 -23.31 -8.89
N THR A 93 -10.19 -22.62 -8.72
CA THR A 93 -11.54 -23.17 -8.94
C THR A 93 -12.11 -22.79 -10.30
N SER A 94 -11.57 -21.73 -10.91
CA SER A 94 -12.04 -21.21 -12.19
C SER A 94 -10.93 -20.38 -12.85
N SER A 95 -10.95 -20.32 -14.19
CA SER A 95 -10.07 -19.47 -14.99
C SER A 95 -10.90 -18.72 -16.01
N ARG A 96 -10.57 -17.46 -16.26
CA ARG A 96 -11.23 -16.63 -17.28
C ARG A 96 -10.22 -15.76 -18.00
N GLN A 97 -10.50 -15.37 -19.23
CA GLN A 97 -9.76 -14.28 -19.87
C GLN A 97 -10.24 -12.93 -19.33
N GLY A 98 -9.30 -12.02 -19.10
CA GLY A 98 -9.57 -10.70 -18.56
C GLY A 98 -8.45 -9.70 -18.87
N ILE A 99 -8.78 -8.42 -18.76
CA ILE A 99 -7.85 -7.35 -19.13
C ILE A 99 -6.81 -7.07 -18.04
N ASN A 100 -7.06 -7.48 -16.79
CA ASN A 100 -6.21 -7.11 -15.67
C ASN A 100 -4.80 -7.67 -15.80
N CYS A 101 -4.64 -8.86 -16.39
CA CYS A 101 -3.35 -9.52 -16.54
C CYS A 101 -2.66 -9.24 -17.88
N SER A 102 -3.37 -8.53 -18.77
CA SER A 102 -3.03 -8.43 -20.20
C SER A 102 -2.13 -7.23 -20.54
N ALA A 103 -1.77 -6.38 -19.58
CA ALA A 103 -1.08 -5.12 -19.87
C ALA A 103 0.40 -5.27 -20.26
N SER A 104 1.03 -6.44 -20.05
CA SER A 104 2.43 -6.69 -20.38
C SER A 104 2.56 -7.60 -21.63
N PRO A 105 3.52 -7.32 -22.55
CA PRO A 105 3.74 -8.12 -23.75
C PRO A 105 4.21 -9.53 -23.37
N GLY A 106 3.53 -10.54 -23.94
CA GLY A 106 3.78 -11.95 -23.62
C GLY A 106 3.09 -12.46 -22.35
N SER A 107 2.33 -11.61 -21.65
CA SER A 107 1.60 -12.01 -20.44
C SER A 107 0.33 -12.78 -20.77
N SER A 108 0.02 -13.73 -19.89
CA SER A 108 -1.23 -14.49 -19.95
C SER A 108 -2.43 -13.56 -19.74
N PRO A 109 -3.45 -13.57 -20.61
CA PRO A 109 -4.69 -12.85 -20.38
C PRO A 109 -5.58 -13.54 -19.33
N TYR A 110 -5.12 -14.65 -18.74
CA TYR A 110 -5.93 -15.43 -17.82
C TYR A 110 -5.83 -14.90 -16.39
N GLU A 111 -6.99 -14.82 -15.76
CA GLU A 111 -7.17 -14.63 -14.33
C GLU A 111 -7.63 -15.97 -13.73
N TYR A 112 -7.12 -16.32 -12.56
CA TYR A 112 -7.40 -17.57 -11.84
C TYR A 112 -8.04 -17.27 -10.49
N ARG A 113 -9.19 -17.90 -10.21
CA ARG A 113 -9.88 -17.77 -8.93
C ARG A 113 -9.28 -18.73 -7.92
N LEU A 114 -8.50 -18.20 -6.99
CA LEU A 114 -7.65 -18.97 -6.10
C LEU A 114 -8.44 -19.78 -5.07
N VAL A 115 -7.88 -20.91 -4.66
CA VAL A 115 -8.32 -21.71 -3.51
C VAL A 115 -7.08 -22.22 -2.76
N LYS A 116 -7.07 -22.10 -1.44
CA LYS A 116 -5.97 -22.59 -0.60
C LYS A 116 -5.88 -24.12 -0.70
N LEU A 117 -4.68 -24.65 -0.90
CA LEU A 117 -4.37 -26.08 -0.77
C LEU A 117 -4.24 -26.49 0.70
#